data_AF-A0A9D4KDK8-F1
#
_entry.id   AF-A0A9D4KDK8-F1
#
_cell.length_a   1.000
_cell.length_b   1.000
_cell.length_c   1.000
_cell.angle_alpha   90.00
_cell.angle_beta   90.00
_cell.angle_gamma   90.00
#
_symmetry.space_group_name_H-M   'P 1'
#
loop_
_entity.id
_entity.type
_entity.pdbx_description
1 polymer ?
#
loop_
_entity_poly.entity_id
_entity_poly.type
_entity_poly.pdbx_seq_one_letter_code
_entity_poly.pdbx_strand_id
1 'polypeptide(L)'
;MVTTISQSFYESLQPKPTLHSIEELSGSGANGIEIPYIGYIEVSITIPDITEQILYVPVLVVSDADFNLAVPMIVGTNVLRFLKAFECEDMSTAWQSAISAVSLGSPLGNVSTNNRPNEIQPY
;
A
#
# COMPACT_ATOMS: atom_id res chain seq x y z
N MET A 1 7.75 4.54 -3.62
CA MET A 1 6.32 4.74 -3.29
C MET A 1 6.02 3.93 -2.03
N VAL A 2 5.41 4.53 -1.02
CA VAL A 2 4.99 3.85 0.22
C VAL A 2 3.54 3.41 0.08
N THR A 3 3.13 2.36 0.78
CA THR A 3 1.74 1.89 0.80
C THR A 3 0.83 2.98 1.37
N THR A 4 -0.29 3.23 0.69
CA THR A 4 -1.25 4.29 1.05
C THR A 4 -2.67 3.75 1.07
N ILE A 5 -3.52 4.30 1.94
CA ILE A 5 -4.97 4.13 1.88
C ILE A 5 -5.70 5.47 1.87
N SER A 6 -6.88 5.50 1.25
CA SER A 6 -7.80 6.64 1.31
C SER A 6 -8.34 6.87 2.73
N GLN A 7 -8.62 8.12 3.08
CA GLN A 7 -9.20 8.50 4.36
C GLN A 7 -10.52 7.77 4.65
N SER A 8 -11.43 7.76 3.67
CA SER A 8 -12.72 7.05 3.77
C SER A 8 -12.55 5.57 4.12
N PHE A 9 -11.59 4.89 3.48
CA PHE A 9 -11.26 3.51 3.79
C PHE A 9 -10.70 3.35 5.21
N TYR A 10 -9.77 4.21 5.64
CA TYR A 10 -9.28 4.23 7.03
C TYR A 10 -10.43 4.38 8.04
N GLU A 11 -11.38 5.28 7.77
CA GLU A 11 -12.53 5.52 8.64
C GLU A 11 -13.46 4.31 8.75
N SER A 12 -13.48 3.43 7.75
CA SER A 12 -14.28 2.21 7.74
C SER A 12 -13.66 1.03 8.52
N LEU A 13 -12.36 1.09 8.86
CA LEU A 13 -11.66 -0.01 9.52
C LEU A 13 -12.14 -0.22 10.96
N GLN A 14 -12.38 -1.48 11.32
CA GLN A 14 -12.71 -1.90 12.68
C GLN A 14 -11.94 -3.17 13.09
N PRO A 15 -11.22 -3.19 14.24
CA PRO A 15 -10.99 -2.03 15.13
C PRO A 15 -10.27 -0.90 14.38
N LYS A 16 -10.44 0.35 14.82
CA LYS A 16 -9.84 1.50 14.14
C LYS A 16 -8.37 1.64 14.57
N PRO A 17 -7.38 1.54 13.65
CA PRO A 17 -5.97 1.72 14.01
C PRO A 17 -5.69 3.14 14.50
N THR A 18 -4.73 3.28 15.41
CA THR A 18 -4.25 4.59 15.86
C THR A 18 -3.60 5.34 14.69
N LEU A 19 -4.07 6.56 14.45
CA LEU A 19 -3.48 7.45 13.47
C LEU A 19 -2.35 8.26 14.10
N HIS A 20 -1.15 8.10 13.56
CA HIS A 20 0.05 8.81 13.99
C HIS A 20 0.32 9.99 13.05
N SER A 21 0.70 11.13 13.64
CA SER A 21 1.06 12.34 12.89
C SER A 21 2.36 12.13 12.12
N ILE A 22 2.44 12.73 10.93
CA ILE A 22 3.65 12.84 10.11
C ILE A 22 3.93 14.32 9.92
N GLU A 23 4.61 14.91 10.89
CA GLU A 23 4.97 16.34 10.82
C GLU A 23 6.23 16.57 9.97
N GLU A 24 7.01 15.50 9.71
CA GLU A 24 8.34 15.61 9.09
C GLU A 24 8.47 14.99 7.68
N LEU A 25 7.48 14.24 7.17
CA LEU A 25 7.51 13.76 5.77
C LEU A 25 6.70 14.68 4.86
N SER A 26 7.39 15.56 4.16
CA SER A 26 6.88 16.18 2.94
C SER A 26 7.19 15.28 1.74
N GLY A 27 6.17 14.95 0.96
CA GLY A 27 6.33 14.16 -0.26
C GLY A 27 5.67 14.86 -1.44
N SER A 28 6.46 15.21 -2.46
CA SER A 28 5.93 15.69 -3.72
C SER A 28 5.47 14.50 -4.58
N GLY A 29 4.23 14.54 -5.07
CA GLY A 29 3.76 13.68 -6.14
C GLY A 29 4.56 13.93 -7.42
N ALA A 30 4.43 13.03 -8.40
CA ALA A 30 5.19 13.10 -9.67
C ALA A 30 4.99 14.40 -10.47
N ASN A 31 3.94 15.18 -10.16
CA ASN A 31 3.64 16.49 -10.77
C ASN A 31 4.10 17.69 -9.91
N GLY A 32 4.87 17.48 -8.84
CA GLY A 32 5.26 18.54 -7.89
C GLY A 32 4.16 18.95 -6.91
N ILE A 33 2.98 18.33 -7.00
CA ILE A 33 1.86 18.55 -6.07
C ILE A 33 2.17 17.81 -4.77
N GLU A 34 2.13 18.53 -3.66
CA GLU A 34 2.27 17.97 -2.32
C GLU A 34 1.13 16.97 -2.09
N ILE A 35 1.47 15.73 -1.74
CA ILE A 35 0.44 14.74 -1.37
C ILE A 35 0.06 15.07 0.08
N PRO A 36 -1.19 15.47 0.36
CA PRO A 36 -1.61 15.84 1.72
C PRO A 36 -1.81 14.57 2.55
N TYR A 37 -0.70 14.04 3.06
CA TYR A 37 -0.72 12.94 4.01
C TYR A 37 -1.37 13.43 5.30
N ILE A 38 -2.36 12.69 5.78
CA ILE A 38 -3.03 12.96 7.05
C ILE A 38 -2.19 12.39 8.20
N GLY A 39 -1.49 11.28 7.94
CA GLY A 39 -0.66 10.59 8.90
C GLY A 39 -0.32 9.19 8.42
N TYR A 40 0.07 8.31 9.34
CA TYR A 40 0.23 6.89 9.09
C TYR A 40 -0.41 6.05 10.18
N ILE A 41 -0.68 4.81 9.83
CA ILE A 41 -1.14 3.77 10.74
C ILE A 41 -0.15 2.60 10.69
N GLU A 42 0.00 1.91 11.81
CA GLU A 42 0.71 0.64 11.87
C GLU A 42 -0.32 -0.48 11.79
N VAL A 43 -0.24 -1.29 10.73
CA VAL A 43 -1.22 -2.34 10.48
C VAL A 43 -0.54 -3.62 10.05
N SER A 44 -1.28 -4.70 10.27
CA SER A 44 -1.02 -5.99 9.66
C SER A 44 -1.73 -6.07 8.31
N ILE A 45 -1.01 -6.49 7.27
CA ILE A 45 -1.57 -6.72 5.93
C ILE A 45 -1.39 -8.20 5.60
N THR A 46 -2.50 -8.81 5.18
CA THR A 46 -2.50 -10.15 4.58
C THR A 46 -2.86 -9.99 3.12
N ILE A 47 -2.04 -10.59 2.25
CA ILE A 47 -2.26 -10.55 0.80
C ILE A 47 -2.69 -11.94 0.36
N PRO A 48 -3.99 -12.12 0.07
CA PRO A 48 -4.49 -13.39 -0.43
C PRO A 48 -3.71 -13.83 -1.67
N ASP A 49 -3.53 -15.14 -1.81
CA ASP A 49 -2.90 -15.79 -2.97
C ASP A 49 -1.38 -15.58 -3.13
N ILE A 50 -0.71 -14.95 -2.17
CA ILE A 50 0.75 -14.83 -2.18
C ILE A 50 1.37 -15.50 -0.97
N THR A 51 0.89 -15.17 0.21
CA THR A 51 1.46 -15.68 1.45
C THR A 51 0.39 -15.67 2.53
N GLU A 52 0.37 -16.73 3.33
CA GLU A 52 -0.41 -16.75 4.57
C GLU A 52 0.28 -15.91 5.68
N GLN A 53 1.45 -15.33 5.39
CA GLN A 53 2.17 -14.52 6.36
C GLN A 53 1.57 -13.13 6.50
N ILE A 54 1.53 -12.70 7.76
CA ILE A 54 1.06 -11.39 8.17
C ILE A 54 2.23 -10.40 8.09
N LEU A 55 2.07 -9.33 7.31
CA LEU A 55 3.09 -8.28 7.17
C LEU A 55 2.74 -7.09 8.05
N TYR A 56 3.62 -6.74 9.00
CA TYR A 56 3.50 -5.55 9.82
C TYR A 56 4.20 -4.38 9.14
N VAL A 57 3.43 -3.41 8.64
CA VAL A 57 3.98 -2.29 7.87
C VAL A 57 3.28 -0.98 8.21
N PRO A 58 4.00 0.15 8.12
CA PRO A 58 3.36 1.45 8.14
C PRO A 58 2.61 1.69 6.82
N VAL A 59 1.41 2.24 6.93
CA VAL A 59 0.55 2.62 5.80
C VAL A 59 0.19 4.09 5.95
N LEU A 60 0.41 4.88 4.89
CA LEU A 60 0.07 6.29 4.88
C LEU A 60 -1.43 6.47 4.64
N VAL A 61 -2.06 7.37 5.40
CA VAL A 61 -3.44 7.79 5.17
C VAL A 61 -3.42 9.07 4.35
N VAL A 62 -4.07 9.07 3.20
CA VAL A 62 -4.15 10.21 2.29
C VAL A 62 -5.58 10.72 2.20
N SER A 63 -5.73 12.04 1.99
CA SER A 63 -7.04 12.64 1.74
C SER A 63 -7.74 11.99 0.55
N ASP A 64 -9.06 11.89 0.60
CA ASP A 64 -9.84 11.35 -0.51
C ASP A 64 -9.69 12.23 -1.77
N ALA A 65 -9.59 11.57 -2.92
CA ALA A 65 -9.49 12.15 -4.25
C ALA A 65 -10.18 11.21 -5.26
N ASP A 66 -10.56 11.73 -6.43
CA ASP A 66 -11.33 10.98 -7.43
C ASP A 66 -10.75 9.59 -7.76
N PHE A 67 -9.42 9.46 -7.73
CA PHE A 67 -8.74 8.19 -7.97
C PHE A 67 -8.83 7.19 -6.80
N ASN A 68 -8.61 7.63 -5.56
CA ASN A 68 -8.50 6.72 -4.42
C ASN A 68 -9.87 6.29 -3.86
N LEU A 69 -10.96 6.92 -4.27
CA LEU A 69 -12.32 6.43 -4.03
C LEU A 69 -12.59 5.12 -4.80
N ALA A 70 -12.01 4.97 -5.99
CA ALA A 70 -12.12 3.73 -6.77
C ALA A 70 -11.08 2.69 -6.37
N VAL A 71 -9.91 3.15 -5.89
CA VAL A 71 -8.79 2.29 -5.44
C VAL A 71 -8.39 2.72 -4.01
N PRO A 72 -9.07 2.19 -2.98
CA PRO A 72 -8.91 2.65 -1.59
C PRO A 72 -7.55 2.29 -0.97
N MET A 73 -6.79 1.39 -1.60
CA MET A 73 -5.47 0.99 -1.16
C MET A 73 -4.51 0.86 -2.35
N ILE A 74 -3.32 1.45 -2.21
CA ILE A 74 -2.21 1.26 -3.15
C ILE A 74 -1.05 0.63 -2.41
N VAL A 75 -0.64 -0.55 -2.87
CA VAL A 75 0.48 -1.29 -2.27
C VAL A 75 1.79 -0.74 -2.79
N GLY A 76 2.60 -0.20 -1.89
CA GLY A 76 3.88 0.42 -2.20
C GLY A 76 5.07 -0.55 -2.09
N THR A 77 6.25 -0.01 -2.36
CA THR A 77 7.49 -0.78 -2.34
C THR A 77 7.89 -1.28 -0.94
N ASN A 78 7.38 -0.66 0.13
CA ASN A 78 7.60 -1.13 1.49
C ASN A 78 6.98 -2.51 1.72
N VAL A 79 5.89 -2.85 1.03
CA VAL A 79 5.26 -4.18 1.09
C VAL A 79 5.84 -5.11 0.03
N LEU A 80 5.96 -4.65 -1.23
CA LEU A 80 6.44 -5.47 -2.35
C LEU A 80 7.85 -6.06 -2.11
N ARG A 81 8.72 -5.35 -1.38
CA ARG A 81 10.05 -5.87 -1.03
C ARG A 81 10.01 -7.06 -0.09
N PHE A 82 9.04 -7.12 0.83
CA PHE A 82 8.84 -8.30 1.68
C PHE A 82 8.31 -9.47 0.87
N LEU A 83 7.38 -9.21 -0.04
CA LEU A 83 6.80 -10.26 -0.89
C LEU A 83 7.83 -10.96 -1.77
N LYS A 84 8.88 -10.25 -2.19
CA LYS A 84 9.99 -10.86 -2.94
C LYS A 84 10.66 -12.02 -2.20
N ALA A 85 10.69 -11.99 -0.87
CA ALA A 85 11.29 -13.06 -0.08
C ALA A 85 10.44 -14.35 -0.08
N PHE A 86 9.17 -14.26 -0.50
CA PHE A 86 8.28 -15.40 -0.61
C PHE A 86 8.23 -15.85 -2.07
N GLU A 87 8.91 -16.94 -2.38
CA GLU A 87 8.74 -17.65 -3.65
C GLU A 87 7.34 -18.29 -3.62
N CYS A 88 6.39 -17.71 -4.35
CA CYS A 88 5.02 -18.23 -4.43
C CYS A 88 4.70 -18.60 -5.89
N GLU A 89 4.48 -19.89 -6.14
CA GLU A 89 4.23 -20.44 -7.48
C GLU A 89 2.86 -20.02 -8.04
N ASP A 90 1.87 -19.75 -7.18
CA ASP A 90 0.48 -19.43 -7.57
C ASP A 90 0.17 -17.92 -7.61
N MET A 91 1.20 -17.08 -7.53
CA MET A 91 1.05 -15.64 -7.53
C MET A 91 0.49 -15.14 -8.88
N SER A 92 -0.55 -14.30 -8.85
CA SER A 92 -1.12 -13.70 -10.07
C SER A 92 -0.07 -12.92 -10.89
N THR A 93 -0.27 -12.84 -12.21
CA THR A 93 0.63 -12.10 -13.13
C THR A 93 0.79 -10.63 -12.76
N ALA A 94 -0.24 -10.00 -12.18
CA ALA A 94 -0.20 -8.63 -11.69
C ALA A 94 0.82 -8.44 -10.56
N TRP A 95 0.88 -9.38 -9.61
CA TRP A 95 1.82 -9.37 -8.49
C TRP A 95 3.25 -9.71 -8.94
N GLN A 96 3.40 -10.70 -9.83
CA GLN A 96 4.70 -11.02 -10.44
C GLN A 96 5.29 -9.82 -11.18
N SER A 97 4.46 -9.10 -11.93
CA SER A 97 4.84 -7.88 -12.65
C SER A 97 5.25 -6.75 -11.68
N ALA A 98 4.50 -6.57 -10.59
CA ALA A 98 4.81 -5.56 -9.58
C ALA A 98 6.14 -5.85 -8.84
N ILE A 99 6.39 -7.11 -8.45
CA ILE A 99 7.61 -7.50 -7.72
C ILE A 99 8.85 -7.45 -8.63
N SER A 100 8.73 -7.91 -9.88
CA SER A 100 9.83 -7.85 -10.85
C SER A 100 10.22 -6.40 -11.19
N ALA A 101 9.23 -5.50 -11.31
CA ALA A 101 9.47 -4.08 -11.52
C ALA A 101 10.30 -3.41 -10.41
N VAL A 102 10.02 -3.76 -9.15
CA VAL A 102 10.80 -3.26 -8.00
C VAL A 102 12.25 -3.77 -8.04
N SER A 103 12.48 -4.96 -8.59
CA SER A 103 13.81 -5.56 -8.68
C SER A 103 14.69 -4.95 -9.78
N LEU A 104 14.08 -4.38 -10.81
CA LEU A 104 14.81 -3.78 -11.95
C LEU A 104 15.31 -2.37 -11.67
N GLY A 105 15.01 -1.78 -10.49
CA GLY A 105 15.34 -0.39 -10.17
C GLY A 105 14.75 0.60 -11.17
N SER A 106 13.71 0.19 -11.91
CA SER A 106 13.16 0.97 -13.02
C SER A 106 12.40 2.18 -12.46
N PRO A 107 12.68 3.41 -12.92
CA PRO A 107 12.02 4.63 -12.43
C PRO A 107 10.57 4.77 -12.95
N LEU A 108 10.07 3.81 -13.73
CA LEU A 108 8.72 3.85 -14.27
C LEU A 108 7.71 3.43 -13.21
N GLY A 109 6.79 4.33 -12.89
CA GLY A 109 5.65 4.08 -12.03
C GLY A 109 4.77 2.99 -12.62
N ASN A 110 5.06 1.74 -12.27
CA ASN A 110 4.29 0.59 -12.70
C ASN A 110 3.03 0.50 -11.83
N VAL A 111 1.89 0.90 -12.41
CA VAL A 111 0.56 0.71 -11.82
C VAL A 111 0.06 -0.65 -12.29
N SER A 112 -0.03 -1.60 -11.36
CA SER A 112 -0.62 -2.92 -11.55
C SER A 112 -1.84 -3.00 -10.64
N THR A 113 -3.00 -3.40 -11.16
CA THR A 113 -4.25 -3.50 -10.39
C THR A 113 -4.60 -4.95 -10.14
N ASN A 114 -4.98 -5.27 -8.91
CA ASN A 114 -5.57 -6.55 -8.52
C ASN A 114 -6.98 -6.29 -7.98
N ASN A 115 -7.94 -7.09 -8.44
CA ASN A 115 -9.35 -6.97 -8.06
C ASN A 115 -9.73 -7.84 -6.85
N ARG A 116 -8.78 -8.58 -6.26
CA ARG A 116 -9.00 -9.34 -5.02
C ARG A 116 -8.74 -8.44 -3.80
N PRO A 117 -9.61 -8.47 -2.77
CA PRO A 117 -9.46 -7.62 -1.60
C PRO A 117 -8.27 -8.06 -0.74
N ASN A 118 -7.40 -7.12 -0.34
CA ASN A 118 -6.40 -7.36 0.69
C ASN A 118 -7.06 -7.20 2.07
N GLU A 119 -6.63 -7.99 3.06
CA GLU A 119 -7.14 -7.89 4.43
C GLU A 119 -6.18 -7.04 5.29
N ILE A 120 -6.75 -6.13 6.08
CA ILE A 120 -6.01 -5.24 6.98
C ILE A 120 -6.60 -5.34 8.38
N GLN A 121 -5.74 -5.55 9.39
CA GLN A 121 -6.15 -5.52 10.78
C GLN A 121 -5.20 -4.63 11.62
N PRO A 122 -5.71 -3.97 12.67
CA PRO A 122 -4.88 -3.24 13.63
C PRO A 122 -3.86 -4.17 14.28
N TYR A 123 -2.71 -3.60 14.59
CA TYR A 123 -1.73 -4.23 15.48
C TYR A 123 -2.12 -4.04 16.95
#